data_AF-A0A817GCS9-F1
#
_entry.id   AF-A0A817GCS9-F1
#
_cell.length_a   1.000
_cell.length_b   1.000
_cell.length_c   1.000
_cell.angle_alpha   90.00
_cell.angle_beta   90.00
_cell.angle_gamma   90.00
#
_symmetry.space_group_name_H-M   'P 1'
#
loop_
_entity.id
_entity.type
_entity.pdbx_description
1 polymer ?
#
loop_
_entity_poly.entity_id
_entity_poly.type
_entity_poly.pdbx_seq_one_letter_code
_entity_poly.pdbx_strand_id
1 'polypeptide(L)'
;MNVSYQENNYAEANYTSFHSSSLAENTFLKHAEKDPLDLILQTTWRLLRVYPDGLRQDSSNLDPIHPWNFGVQLVALNYQTDDDLMALYYGKFRDNGCCGYILKPDYLINAQETKFNPWNCPIDFDNPKILTITIISGQFLPRSSVKSKDIPDPYVRISTHGLPCDEKIQKTQVIKNNGFDPIWDETFEFRIRFPQMCLVYFSVIDYDPISGDDRIAYFSAPVEMIQPDYRHIYLRANNNDETHSTLFVHVDIRSDNNADHDFGIKNLIHSRL
;
A
#
# COMPACT_ATOMS: atom_id res chain seq x y z
N MET A 1 15.91 -18.64 -17.47
CA MET A 1 16.62 -17.83 -18.50
C MET A 1 15.77 -16.60 -18.77
N ASN A 2 16.36 -15.40 -18.89
CA ASN A 2 15.58 -14.18 -19.15
C ASN A 2 15.16 -14.14 -20.62
N VAL A 3 13.88 -13.89 -20.89
CA VAL A 3 13.30 -13.83 -22.24
C VAL A 3 12.49 -12.56 -22.41
N SER A 4 12.40 -12.07 -23.65
CA SER A 4 11.55 -10.94 -24.00
C SER A 4 10.10 -11.19 -23.57
N TYR A 5 9.46 -10.17 -23.02
CA TYR A 5 8.04 -10.22 -22.73
C TYR A 5 7.26 -10.35 -24.03
N GLN A 6 6.28 -11.26 -24.04
CA GLN A 6 5.39 -11.48 -25.18
C GLN A 6 3.95 -11.62 -24.65
N GLU A 7 3.02 -10.90 -25.28
CA GLU A 7 1.60 -10.88 -24.94
C GLU A 7 0.90 -12.19 -25.36
N ASN A 8 -0.20 -12.57 -24.70
CA ASN A 8 -1.05 -13.73 -25.02
C ASN A 8 -0.36 -15.10 -24.93
N ASN A 9 0.80 -15.17 -24.26
CA ASN A 9 1.63 -16.38 -24.24
C ASN A 9 1.46 -17.25 -22.99
N TYR A 10 0.48 -16.98 -22.12
CA TYR A 10 0.26 -17.82 -20.94
C TYR A 10 -0.19 -19.25 -21.30
N ALA A 11 -0.81 -19.43 -22.47
CA ALA A 11 -1.34 -20.70 -22.96
C ALA A 11 -0.44 -21.39 -24.02
N GLU A 12 0.62 -20.73 -24.49
CA GLU A 12 1.48 -21.29 -25.54
C GLU A 12 2.58 -22.19 -24.98
N ALA A 13 2.70 -23.41 -25.53
CA ALA A 13 3.66 -24.44 -25.14
C ALA A 13 5.15 -24.06 -25.32
N ASN A 14 5.45 -22.89 -25.88
CA ASN A 14 6.81 -22.44 -26.20
C ASN A 14 7.55 -21.81 -25.00
N TYR A 15 6.86 -21.54 -23.88
CA TYR A 15 7.48 -20.93 -22.71
C TYR A 15 7.17 -21.69 -21.42
N THR A 16 8.22 -22.22 -20.82
CA THR A 16 8.21 -22.95 -19.55
C THR A 16 8.27 -22.03 -18.33
N SER A 17 7.91 -22.57 -17.15
CA SER A 17 7.93 -21.85 -15.86
C SER A 17 9.30 -21.35 -15.40
N PHE A 18 10.40 -21.80 -16.02
CA PHE A 18 11.77 -21.35 -15.74
C PHE A 18 12.22 -20.14 -16.57
N HIS A 19 11.35 -19.61 -17.43
CA HIS A 19 11.55 -18.34 -18.11
C HIS A 19 11.00 -17.17 -17.28
N SER A 20 11.72 -16.06 -17.29
CA SER A 20 11.32 -14.81 -16.63
C SER A 20 11.48 -13.64 -17.58
N SER A 21 10.65 -12.61 -17.45
CA SER A 21 10.77 -11.38 -18.22
C SER A 21 11.00 -10.17 -17.31
N SER A 22 11.54 -9.10 -17.88
CA SER A 22 11.73 -7.81 -17.20
C SER A 22 11.06 -6.68 -17.97
N LEU A 23 10.35 -5.79 -17.29
CA LEU A 23 9.71 -4.61 -17.86
C LEU A 23 10.13 -3.35 -17.09
N ALA A 24 10.44 -2.27 -17.81
CA ALA A 24 10.50 -0.94 -17.20
C ALA A 24 9.08 -0.48 -16.80
N GLU A 25 8.96 0.35 -15.76
CA GLU A 25 7.65 0.78 -15.20
C GLU A 25 6.67 1.28 -16.28
N ASN A 26 7.14 2.12 -17.22
CA ASN A 26 6.31 2.67 -18.29
C ASN A 26 5.84 1.61 -19.30
N THR A 27 6.66 0.58 -19.54
CA THR A 27 6.27 -0.54 -20.42
C THR A 27 5.28 -1.46 -19.71
N PHE A 28 5.48 -1.69 -18.40
CA PHE A 28 4.53 -2.42 -17.57
C PHE A 28 3.15 -1.74 -17.59
N LEU A 29 3.09 -0.41 -17.37
CA LEU A 29 1.83 0.34 -17.37
C LEU A 29 1.08 0.21 -18.71
N LYS A 30 1.78 0.28 -19.85
CA LYS A 30 1.17 0.09 -21.17
C LYS A 30 0.52 -1.28 -21.34
N HIS A 31 1.16 -2.35 -20.84
CA HIS A 31 0.56 -3.68 -20.88
C HIS A 31 -0.60 -3.81 -19.89
N ALA A 32 -0.47 -3.22 -18.70
CA ALA A 32 -1.52 -3.18 -17.68
C ALA A 32 -2.77 -2.44 -18.14
N GLU A 33 -2.64 -1.40 -18.98
CA GLU A 33 -3.77 -0.68 -19.60
C GLU A 33 -4.39 -1.46 -20.75
N LYS A 34 -3.56 -2.14 -21.56
CA LYS A 34 -4.00 -2.81 -22.79
C LYS A 34 -4.74 -4.12 -22.50
N ASP A 35 -4.17 -5.00 -21.68
CA ASP A 35 -4.77 -6.28 -21.32
C ASP A 35 -4.38 -6.68 -19.87
N PRO A 36 -5.15 -6.19 -18.88
CA PRO A 36 -4.91 -6.50 -17.47
C PRO A 36 -4.88 -8.01 -17.18
N LEU A 37 -5.78 -8.77 -17.81
CA LEU A 37 -5.99 -10.17 -17.50
C LEU A 37 -4.85 -11.03 -18.07
N ASP A 38 -4.42 -10.78 -19.32
CA ASP A 38 -3.24 -11.44 -19.88
C ASP A 38 -2.02 -11.22 -18.98
N LEU A 39 -1.77 -9.98 -18.57
CA LEU A 39 -0.62 -9.64 -17.71
C LEU A 39 -0.66 -10.43 -16.39
N ILE A 40 -1.81 -10.48 -15.72
CA ILE A 40 -1.96 -11.24 -14.47
C ILE A 40 -1.75 -12.73 -14.71
N LEU A 41 -2.36 -13.30 -15.74
CA LEU A 41 -2.23 -14.72 -16.09
C LEU A 41 -0.77 -15.10 -16.29
N GLN A 42 0.05 -14.25 -16.91
CA GLN A 42 1.48 -14.51 -17.02
C GLN A 42 2.19 -14.60 -15.66
N THR A 43 1.78 -13.81 -14.67
CA THR A 43 2.36 -13.86 -13.30
C THR A 43 1.89 -15.08 -12.49
N THR A 44 0.90 -15.84 -12.95
CA THR A 44 0.47 -17.07 -12.28
C THR A 44 1.40 -18.24 -12.58
N TRP A 45 2.08 -18.24 -13.74
CA TRP A 45 2.97 -19.33 -14.18
C TRP A 45 4.46 -18.94 -14.22
N ARG A 46 4.77 -17.63 -14.26
CA ARG A 46 6.14 -17.13 -14.45
C ARG A 46 6.45 -15.94 -13.53
N LEU A 47 7.75 -15.75 -13.29
CA LEU A 47 8.25 -14.56 -12.60
C LEU A 47 8.35 -13.39 -13.59
N LEU A 48 7.78 -12.26 -13.20
CA LEU A 48 7.90 -10.99 -13.89
C LEU A 48 8.64 -10.00 -12.99
N ARG A 49 9.64 -9.33 -13.56
CA ARG A 49 10.37 -8.24 -12.91
C ARG A 49 9.94 -6.89 -13.45
N VAL A 50 9.56 -5.97 -12.56
CA VAL A 50 9.34 -4.56 -12.90
C VAL A 50 10.41 -3.71 -12.21
N TYR A 51 10.93 -2.71 -12.90
CA TYR A 51 12.00 -1.85 -12.39
C TYR A 51 11.81 -0.37 -12.80
N PRO A 52 12.43 0.58 -12.08
CA PRO A 52 12.25 2.01 -12.35
C PRO A 52 12.72 2.38 -13.75
N ASP A 53 12.08 3.36 -14.40
CA ASP A 53 12.50 3.82 -15.72
C ASP A 53 13.90 4.46 -15.69
N GLY A 54 14.63 4.37 -16.80
CA GLY A 54 15.95 4.99 -16.93
C GLY A 54 15.94 6.51 -16.82
N LEU A 55 14.78 7.15 -16.94
CA LEU A 55 14.61 8.59 -16.69
C LEU A 55 14.78 8.99 -15.21
N ARG A 56 14.65 8.05 -14.26
CA ARG A 56 14.82 8.28 -12.81
C ARG A 56 16.30 8.31 -12.42
N GLN A 57 17.04 9.27 -12.97
CA GLN A 57 18.47 9.45 -12.71
C GLN A 57 18.76 9.89 -11.26
N ASP A 58 17.76 10.43 -10.58
CA ASP A 58 17.78 10.78 -9.16
C ASP A 58 17.58 9.59 -8.21
N SER A 59 17.41 8.38 -8.76
CA SER A 59 17.09 7.16 -8.01
C SER A 59 15.75 7.20 -7.27
N SER A 60 14.80 8.04 -7.68
CA SER A 60 13.42 7.98 -7.18
C SER A 60 12.81 6.59 -7.41
N ASN A 61 11.90 6.17 -6.53
CA ASN A 61 11.23 4.87 -6.67
C ASN A 61 10.00 4.92 -7.60
N LEU A 62 9.74 3.78 -8.26
CA LEU A 62 8.44 3.52 -8.88
C LEU A 62 7.43 3.15 -7.78
N ASP A 63 6.14 3.37 -8.01
CA ASP A 63 5.10 2.95 -7.06
C ASP A 63 4.92 1.42 -7.11
N PRO A 64 5.30 0.68 -6.04
CA PRO A 64 5.27 -0.77 -6.08
C PRO A 64 3.85 -1.35 -5.97
N ILE A 65 2.87 -0.56 -5.53
CA ILE A 65 1.46 -0.98 -5.38
C ILE A 65 0.91 -1.39 -6.74
N HIS A 66 1.18 -0.60 -7.78
CA HIS A 66 0.70 -0.89 -9.13
C HIS A 66 1.17 -2.27 -9.63
N PRO A 67 2.47 -2.60 -9.73
CA PRO A 67 2.88 -3.95 -10.12
C PRO A 67 2.34 -5.06 -9.22
N TRP A 68 2.27 -4.87 -7.90
CA TRP A 68 1.71 -5.88 -7.01
C TRP A 68 0.24 -6.17 -7.30
N ASN A 69 -0.55 -5.15 -7.62
CA ASN A 69 -1.96 -5.30 -8.01
C ASN A 69 -2.14 -6.21 -9.25
N PHE A 70 -1.12 -6.36 -10.09
CA PHE A 70 -1.11 -7.25 -11.25
C PHE A 70 -0.40 -8.59 -11.00
N GLY A 71 -0.07 -8.90 -9.74
CA GLY A 71 0.59 -10.15 -9.36
C GLY A 71 2.08 -10.21 -9.67
N VAL A 72 2.71 -9.08 -10.03
CA VAL A 72 4.16 -9.00 -10.27
C VAL A 72 4.90 -9.29 -8.97
N GLN A 73 5.84 -10.23 -9.01
CA GLN A 73 6.55 -10.71 -7.82
C GLN A 73 7.85 -9.95 -7.57
N LEU A 74 8.59 -9.65 -8.65
CA LEU A 74 9.92 -9.02 -8.56
C LEU A 74 9.82 -7.52 -8.86
N VAL A 75 9.27 -6.76 -7.91
CA VAL A 75 9.18 -5.30 -8.01
C VAL A 75 10.45 -4.69 -7.43
N ALA A 76 11.36 -4.27 -8.31
CA ALA A 76 12.66 -3.73 -7.92
C ALA A 76 12.55 -2.24 -7.59
N LEU A 77 13.02 -1.86 -6.42
CA LEU A 77 13.14 -0.48 -5.96
C LEU A 77 14.60 -0.10 -5.69
N ASN A 78 14.87 1.20 -5.65
CA ASN A 78 16.13 1.82 -5.25
C ASN A 78 16.20 1.88 -3.71
N TYR A 79 16.78 0.86 -3.07
CA TYR A 79 16.87 0.74 -1.60
C TYR A 79 17.64 1.87 -0.92
N GLN A 80 18.50 2.57 -1.66
CA GLN A 80 19.24 3.73 -1.16
C GLN A 80 18.39 5.00 -1.01
N THR A 81 17.15 4.99 -1.53
CA THR A 81 16.24 6.14 -1.53
C THR A 81 15.15 5.93 -0.47
N ASP A 82 15.22 6.69 0.61
CA ASP A 82 14.29 6.63 1.75
C ASP A 82 13.04 7.49 1.51
N ASP A 83 12.18 7.05 0.59
CA ASP A 83 10.89 7.69 0.29
C ASP A 83 9.68 6.92 0.85
N ASP A 84 8.49 7.49 0.68
CA ASP A 84 7.23 6.86 1.09
C ASP A 84 7.00 5.51 0.39
N LEU A 85 7.51 5.33 -0.83
CA LEU A 85 7.37 4.09 -1.60
C LEU A 85 8.23 2.97 -1.01
N MET A 86 9.44 3.29 -0.56
CA MET A 86 10.27 2.36 0.21
C MET A 86 9.66 2.03 1.58
N ALA A 87 8.99 2.99 2.23
CA ALA A 87 8.24 2.74 3.47
C ALA A 87 7.10 1.72 3.27
N LEU A 88 6.35 1.82 2.17
CA LEU A 88 5.33 0.82 1.79
C LEU A 88 5.95 -0.55 1.50
N TYR A 89 7.13 -0.56 0.85
CA TYR A 89 7.88 -1.80 0.60
C TYR A 89 8.28 -2.50 1.89
N TYR A 90 8.91 -1.79 2.82
CA TYR A 90 9.20 -2.34 4.15
C TYR A 90 7.93 -2.78 4.86
N GLY A 91 6.84 -2.01 4.74
CA GLY A 91 5.54 -2.37 5.29
C GLY A 91 5.05 -3.71 4.80
N LYS A 92 4.99 -3.91 3.48
CA LYS A 92 4.51 -5.15 2.85
C LYS A 92 5.29 -6.36 3.37
N PHE A 93 6.61 -6.29 3.30
CA PHE A 93 7.51 -7.40 3.65
C PHE A 93 7.75 -7.59 5.15
N ARG A 94 6.99 -6.93 6.03
CA ARG A 94 6.88 -7.32 7.45
C ARG A 94 6.07 -8.60 7.63
N ASP A 95 5.19 -8.91 6.69
CA ASP A 95 4.39 -10.11 6.71
C ASP A 95 5.25 -11.38 6.56
N ASN A 96 4.67 -12.52 6.91
CA ASN A 96 5.28 -13.84 6.78
C ASN A 96 6.68 -13.92 7.43
N GLY A 97 6.82 -13.33 8.63
CA GLY A 97 8.04 -13.37 9.42
C GLY A 97 9.23 -12.64 8.78
N CYS A 98 8.98 -11.61 7.97
CA CYS A 98 10.00 -10.82 7.29
C CYS A 98 10.91 -11.62 6.33
N CYS A 99 10.44 -12.75 5.80
CA CYS A 99 11.28 -13.63 4.98
C CYS A 99 11.51 -13.14 3.54
N GLY A 100 10.82 -12.07 3.13
CA GLY A 100 10.89 -11.52 1.76
C GLY A 100 9.95 -12.18 0.75
N TYR A 101 9.09 -13.12 1.17
CA TYR A 101 8.11 -13.79 0.32
C TYR A 101 6.72 -13.76 0.95
N ILE A 102 5.71 -13.36 0.19
CA ILE A 102 4.31 -13.29 0.62
C ILE A 102 3.47 -13.98 -0.44
N LEU A 103 2.55 -14.85 0.00
CA LEU A 103 1.65 -15.54 -0.92
C LEU A 103 0.68 -14.52 -1.54
N LYS A 104 0.49 -14.60 -2.86
CA LYS A 104 -0.50 -13.77 -3.56
C LYS A 104 -1.93 -14.18 -3.14
N PRO A 105 -2.91 -13.25 -3.15
CA PRO A 105 -4.32 -13.60 -3.02
C PRO A 105 -4.80 -14.61 -4.07
N ASP A 106 -5.83 -15.38 -3.74
CA ASP A 106 -6.38 -16.41 -4.62
C ASP A 106 -6.84 -15.87 -5.98
N TYR A 107 -7.37 -14.64 -6.03
CA TYR A 107 -7.79 -14.02 -7.28
C TYR A 107 -6.63 -13.60 -8.20
N LEU A 108 -5.41 -13.51 -7.68
CA LEU A 108 -4.17 -13.33 -8.45
C LEU A 108 -3.43 -14.65 -8.73
N ILE A 109 -3.83 -15.76 -8.12
CA ILE A 109 -3.30 -17.11 -8.37
C ILE A 109 -4.18 -17.83 -9.40
N ASN A 110 -5.50 -17.80 -9.20
CA ASN A 110 -6.53 -18.44 -10.03
C ASN A 110 -7.18 -17.41 -10.97
N ALA A 111 -6.34 -16.56 -11.59
CA ALA A 111 -6.80 -15.43 -12.40
C ALA A 111 -7.65 -15.84 -13.61
N GLN A 112 -7.49 -17.08 -14.09
CA GLN A 112 -8.26 -17.63 -15.21
C GLN A 112 -9.74 -17.79 -14.86
N GLU A 113 -10.03 -18.28 -13.65
CA GLU A 113 -11.37 -18.47 -13.12
C GLU A 113 -11.96 -17.15 -12.64
N THR A 114 -11.17 -16.36 -11.89
CA THR A 114 -11.66 -15.12 -11.28
C THR A 114 -11.86 -14.00 -12.28
N LYS A 115 -11.09 -13.97 -13.37
CA LYS A 115 -11.05 -12.85 -14.32
C LYS A 115 -10.84 -11.50 -13.62
N PHE A 116 -10.08 -11.52 -12.52
CA PHE A 116 -9.81 -10.35 -11.70
C PHE A 116 -9.18 -9.23 -12.54
N ASN A 117 -9.68 -8.02 -12.35
CA ASN A 117 -9.16 -6.82 -13.02
C ASN A 117 -8.92 -5.73 -11.97
N PRO A 118 -7.65 -5.32 -11.74
CA PRO A 118 -7.29 -4.31 -10.75
C PRO A 118 -7.93 -2.94 -10.98
N TRP A 119 -8.24 -2.60 -12.24
CA TRP A 119 -8.86 -1.32 -12.58
C TRP A 119 -10.36 -1.28 -12.29
N ASN A 120 -11.00 -2.45 -12.32
CA ASN A 120 -12.43 -2.59 -12.18
C ASN A 120 -12.76 -3.38 -10.91
N CYS A 121 -12.26 -2.93 -9.75
CA CYS A 121 -12.41 -3.55 -8.42
C CYS A 121 -13.78 -4.24 -8.19
N PRO A 122 -13.89 -5.56 -8.44
CA PRO A 122 -15.17 -6.26 -8.31
C PRO A 122 -15.45 -6.54 -6.83
N ILE A 123 -16.71 -6.53 -6.41
CA ILE A 123 -17.05 -6.54 -4.97
C ILE A 123 -16.84 -7.92 -4.32
N ASP A 124 -16.78 -8.99 -5.11
CA ASP A 124 -17.01 -10.35 -4.61
C ASP A 124 -15.73 -11.15 -4.27
N PHE A 125 -14.56 -10.51 -4.26
CA PHE A 125 -13.28 -11.24 -4.24
C PHE A 125 -12.64 -11.43 -2.88
N ASP A 126 -12.93 -10.55 -1.92
CA ASP A 126 -12.22 -10.52 -0.65
C ASP A 126 -13.16 -10.01 0.44
N ASN A 127 -13.02 -10.52 1.66
CA ASN A 127 -13.92 -10.24 2.77
C ASN A 127 -13.77 -8.77 3.20
N PRO A 128 -14.67 -7.85 2.79
CA PRO A 128 -14.40 -6.43 2.97
C PRO A 128 -14.42 -6.06 4.46
N LYS A 129 -13.58 -5.11 4.85
CA LYS A 129 -13.41 -4.67 6.25
C LYS A 129 -13.67 -3.18 6.38
N ILE A 130 -14.27 -2.79 7.50
CA ILE A 130 -14.24 -1.41 7.99
C ILE A 130 -13.19 -1.35 9.10
N LEU A 131 -12.15 -0.56 8.87
CA LEU A 131 -11.07 -0.27 9.79
C LEU A 131 -11.29 1.10 10.39
N THR A 132 -11.61 1.14 11.68
CA THR A 132 -11.76 2.37 12.45
C THR A 132 -10.54 2.56 13.34
N ILE A 133 -9.84 3.68 13.19
CA ILE A 133 -8.63 3.99 13.94
C ILE A 133 -8.82 5.30 14.68
N THR A 134 -8.69 5.27 16.00
CA THR A 134 -8.55 6.46 16.83
C THR A 134 -7.08 6.72 17.11
N ILE A 135 -6.56 7.84 16.63
CA ILE A 135 -5.23 8.34 17.00
C ILE A 135 -5.36 9.08 18.31
N ILE A 136 -4.94 8.46 19.41
CA ILE A 136 -5.11 9.02 20.75
C ILE A 136 -3.96 9.99 21.02
N SER A 137 -2.72 9.50 20.98
CA SER A 137 -1.54 10.31 21.31
C SER A 137 -0.25 9.81 20.66
N GLY A 138 0.78 10.64 20.68
CA GLY A 138 2.15 10.30 20.31
C GLY A 138 3.07 10.29 21.51
N GLN A 139 4.20 9.60 21.43
CA GLN A 139 5.24 9.58 22.45
C GLN A 139 6.60 9.75 21.81
N PHE A 140 7.45 10.61 22.38
CA PHE A 140 8.86 10.79 22.00
C PHE A 140 9.10 10.99 20.50
N LEU A 141 8.25 11.77 19.83
CA LEU A 141 8.36 12.00 18.40
C LEU A 141 9.69 12.70 18.06
N PRO A 142 10.37 12.26 16.98
CA PRO A 142 11.65 12.81 16.59
C PRO A 142 11.47 14.22 16.03
N ARG A 143 12.58 14.96 15.96
CA ARG A 143 12.61 16.25 15.28
C ARG A 143 12.94 16.05 13.81
N SER A 144 12.42 16.93 12.95
CA SER A 144 12.76 17.04 11.52
C SER A 144 14.27 17.13 11.27
N SER A 145 14.99 17.83 12.14
CA SER A 145 16.45 17.90 12.09
C SER A 145 17.08 17.88 13.48
N VAL A 146 18.15 17.09 13.64
CA VAL A 146 18.97 17.05 14.87
C VAL A 146 19.59 18.43 15.19
N LYS A 147 19.79 19.26 14.16
CA LYS A 147 20.33 20.63 14.32
C LYS A 147 19.25 21.64 14.68
N SER A 148 17.98 21.31 14.47
CA SER A 148 16.88 22.20 14.81
C SER A 148 16.65 22.19 16.33
N LYS A 149 16.54 23.40 16.89
CA LYS A 149 16.07 23.59 18.27
C LYS A 149 14.55 23.62 18.34
N ASP A 150 13.88 23.62 17.20
CA ASP A 150 12.44 23.76 17.11
C ASP A 150 11.76 22.51 17.65
N ILE A 151 10.68 22.75 18.37
CA ILE A 151 9.82 21.69 18.88
C ILE A 151 8.84 21.40 17.73
N PRO A 152 8.67 20.13 17.33
CA PRO A 152 7.83 19.84 16.19
C PRO A 152 6.37 20.24 16.45
N ASP A 153 5.68 20.57 15.37
CA ASP A 153 4.25 20.80 15.28
C ASP A 153 3.59 19.56 14.63
N PRO A 154 3.49 18.41 15.34
CA PRO A 154 3.14 17.17 14.67
C PRO A 154 1.66 17.06 14.29
N TYR A 155 1.43 16.40 13.17
CA TYR A 155 0.16 15.76 12.83
C TYR A 155 0.41 14.34 12.29
N VAL A 156 -0.62 13.50 12.37
CA VAL A 156 -0.58 12.14 11.84
C VAL A 156 -1.40 12.07 10.56
N ARG A 157 -0.76 11.65 9.48
CA ARG A 157 -1.42 11.27 8.22
C ARG A 157 -1.55 9.76 8.18
N ILE A 158 -2.78 9.28 7.98
CA ILE A 158 -3.12 7.87 7.84
C ILE A 158 -3.58 7.68 6.40
N SER A 159 -2.97 6.73 5.72
CA SER A 159 -3.28 6.43 4.32
C SER A 159 -3.39 4.95 4.09
N THR A 160 -4.21 4.57 3.11
CA THR A 160 -4.45 3.20 2.69
C THR A 160 -3.99 3.07 1.24
N HIS A 161 -3.24 2.02 0.95
CA HIS A 161 -2.55 1.82 -0.33
C HIS A 161 -2.78 0.40 -0.81
N GLY A 162 -3.36 0.24 -2.00
CA GLY A 162 -3.75 -1.07 -2.52
C GLY A 162 -4.39 -0.91 -3.89
N LEU A 163 -5.57 -1.47 -4.09
CA LEU A 163 -6.33 -1.18 -5.30
C LEU A 163 -6.91 0.24 -5.25
N PRO A 164 -7.16 0.91 -6.41
CA PRO A 164 -7.69 2.27 -6.45
C PRO A 164 -8.99 2.47 -5.66
N CYS A 165 -9.76 1.39 -5.49
CA CYS A 165 -10.98 1.36 -4.72
C CYS A 165 -10.84 1.54 -3.22
N ASP A 166 -9.66 1.25 -2.68
CA ASP A 166 -9.35 1.23 -1.25
C ASP A 166 -8.40 2.36 -0.86
N GLU A 167 -7.90 3.13 -1.83
CA GLU A 167 -7.02 4.26 -1.59
C GLU A 167 -7.78 5.40 -0.91
N LYS A 168 -7.33 5.76 0.29
CA LYS A 168 -7.87 6.86 1.07
C LYS A 168 -6.81 7.46 1.98
N ILE A 169 -6.81 8.78 2.10
CA ILE A 169 -5.91 9.55 2.97
C ILE A 169 -6.74 10.41 3.93
N GLN A 170 -6.42 10.36 5.21
CA GLN A 170 -6.97 11.23 6.25
C GLN A 170 -5.84 11.74 7.14
N LYS A 171 -6.07 12.84 7.86
CA LYS A 171 -5.08 13.42 8.77
C LYS A 171 -5.73 14.01 10.01
N THR A 172 -4.98 14.00 11.10
CA THR A 172 -5.33 14.72 12.32
C THR A 172 -5.13 16.23 12.16
N GLN A 173 -5.57 17.00 13.15
CA GLN A 173 -5.12 18.36 13.36
C GLN A 173 -3.62 18.40 13.74
N VAL A 174 -3.05 19.59 13.57
CA VAL A 174 -1.68 19.91 13.99
C VAL A 174 -1.69 20.26 15.47
N ILE A 175 -0.82 19.62 16.26
CA ILE A 175 -0.55 20.01 17.64
C ILE A 175 0.70 20.87 17.66
N LYS A 176 0.60 22.10 18.17
CA LYS A 176 1.73 23.03 18.15
C LYS A 176 2.72 22.77 19.28
N ASN A 177 4.01 22.81 18.96
CA ASN A 177 5.16 22.77 19.84
C ASN A 177 5.07 21.63 20.86
N ASN A 178 4.66 20.43 20.41
CA ASN A 178 4.66 19.25 21.26
C ASN A 178 5.00 17.97 20.48
N GLY A 179 6.28 17.59 20.50
CA GLY A 179 6.73 16.27 20.07
C GLY A 179 6.87 15.24 21.19
N PHE A 180 6.69 15.62 22.46
CA PHE A 180 6.97 14.73 23.58
C PHE A 180 5.80 13.79 23.86
N ASP A 181 4.58 14.34 23.95
CA ASP A 181 3.35 13.63 24.31
C ASP A 181 2.08 14.25 23.68
N PRO A 182 2.06 14.58 22.37
CA PRO A 182 0.87 15.20 21.77
C PRO A 182 -0.35 14.29 21.88
N ILE A 183 -1.52 14.88 22.12
CA ILE A 183 -2.82 14.18 22.16
C ILE A 183 -3.68 14.76 21.05
N TRP A 184 -4.18 13.88 20.18
CA TRP A 184 -5.11 14.23 19.10
C TRP A 184 -6.53 13.80 19.42
N ASP A 185 -6.70 12.55 19.88
CA ASP A 185 -7.99 11.91 20.16
C ASP A 185 -8.99 12.01 18.99
N GLU A 186 -8.50 11.74 17.77
CA GLU A 186 -9.26 11.82 16.52
C GLU A 186 -9.51 10.44 15.92
N THR A 187 -10.73 10.19 15.45
CA THR A 187 -11.15 8.90 14.90
C THR A 187 -11.38 8.97 13.39
N PHE A 188 -10.87 7.96 12.68
CA PHE A 188 -10.93 7.84 11.22
C PHE A 188 -11.50 6.47 10.84
N GLU A 189 -12.23 6.41 9.73
CA GLU A 189 -12.84 5.16 9.23
C GLU A 189 -12.41 4.92 7.78
N PHE A 190 -11.89 3.73 7.52
CA PHE A 190 -11.44 3.26 6.21
C PHE A 190 -12.23 2.02 5.81
N ARG A 191 -12.91 2.09 4.66
CA ARG A 191 -13.60 0.93 4.06
C ARG A 191 -12.65 0.27 3.08
N ILE A 192 -12.23 -0.95 3.37
CA ILE A 192 -11.24 -1.73 2.62
C ILE A 192 -11.93 -2.91 1.95
N ARG A 193 -12.07 -2.90 0.63
CA ARG A 193 -12.70 -3.97 -0.15
C ARG A 193 -11.78 -5.15 -0.40
N PHE A 194 -10.47 -4.92 -0.50
CA PHE A 194 -9.46 -5.94 -0.75
C PHE A 194 -8.37 -5.93 0.33
N PRO A 195 -8.69 -6.37 1.57
CA PRO A 195 -7.75 -6.32 2.68
C PRO A 195 -6.41 -7.05 2.42
N GLN A 196 -6.40 -8.15 1.65
CA GLN A 196 -5.17 -8.90 1.35
C GLN A 196 -4.18 -8.12 0.46
N MET A 197 -4.67 -7.08 -0.24
CA MET A 197 -3.88 -6.23 -1.14
C MET A 197 -3.64 -4.83 -0.59
N CYS A 198 -4.22 -4.51 0.57
CA CYS A 198 -4.18 -3.17 1.13
C CYS A 198 -3.14 -3.08 2.26
N LEU A 199 -2.37 -1.99 2.26
CA LEU A 199 -1.52 -1.56 3.34
C LEU A 199 -2.11 -0.34 4.03
N VAL A 200 -1.95 -0.25 5.34
CA VAL A 200 -2.11 1.00 6.08
C VAL A 200 -0.74 1.64 6.30
N TYR A 201 -0.67 2.96 6.12
CA TYR A 201 0.53 3.75 6.26
C TYR A 201 0.26 4.95 7.17
N PHE A 202 0.95 4.97 8.31
CA PHE A 202 0.99 6.05 9.27
C PHE A 202 2.26 6.86 9.04
N SER A 203 2.13 8.15 8.81
CA SER A 203 3.26 9.08 8.77
C SER A 203 3.00 10.21 9.74
N VAL A 204 3.94 10.40 10.67
CA VAL A 204 3.97 11.57 11.55
C VAL A 204 4.79 12.64 10.86
N ILE A 205 4.21 13.83 10.75
CA ILE A 205 4.73 14.92 9.95
C ILE A 205 4.80 16.16 10.82
N ASP A 206 5.94 16.86 10.76
CA ASP A 206 6.17 18.17 11.37
C ASP A 206 5.66 19.24 10.40
N TYR A 207 4.64 20.00 10.83
CA TYR A 207 4.05 21.05 10.01
C TYR A 207 4.94 22.30 9.99
N ASP A 208 5.42 22.70 8.81
CA ASP A 208 6.19 23.94 8.65
C ASP A 208 5.62 24.77 7.49
N PRO A 209 4.98 25.93 7.76
CA PRO A 209 4.40 26.77 6.72
C PRO A 209 5.43 27.50 5.85
N ILE A 210 6.71 27.51 6.23
CA ILE A 210 7.79 28.23 5.53
C ILE A 210 8.58 27.28 4.63
N SER A 211 9.12 26.20 5.19
CA SER A 211 10.01 25.30 4.45
C SER A 211 9.30 24.08 3.84
N GLY A 212 8.05 23.84 4.27
CA GLY A 212 7.25 22.68 3.87
C GLY A 212 7.27 21.59 4.93
N ASP A 213 6.23 20.77 4.91
CA ASP A 213 6.01 19.72 5.89
C ASP A 213 7.07 18.60 5.79
N ASP A 214 7.67 18.25 6.92
CA ASP A 214 8.70 17.22 7.01
C ASP A 214 8.14 15.95 7.65
N ARG A 215 8.21 14.81 6.94
CA ARG A 215 7.94 13.51 7.57
C ARG A 215 9.04 13.24 8.60
N ILE A 216 8.67 13.00 9.86
CA ILE A 216 9.62 12.78 10.95
C ILE A 216 9.70 11.31 11.37
N ALA A 217 8.59 10.58 11.23
CA ALA A 217 8.53 9.16 11.57
C ALA A 217 7.39 8.47 10.84
N TYR A 218 7.44 7.15 10.72
CA TYR A 218 6.42 6.41 10.00
C TYR A 218 6.24 4.96 10.47
N PHE A 219 5.14 4.35 10.05
CA PHE A 219 4.92 2.92 10.14
C PHE A 219 4.00 2.47 9.00
N SER A 220 4.32 1.34 8.37
CA SER A 220 3.45 0.71 7.37
C SER A 220 3.32 -0.79 7.67
N ALA A 221 2.13 -1.34 7.40
CA ALA A 221 1.85 -2.77 7.48
C ALA A 221 0.65 -3.15 6.58
N PRO A 222 0.55 -4.41 6.12
CA PRO A 222 -0.67 -4.94 5.53
C PRO A 222 -1.86 -4.81 6.49
N VAL A 223 -3.05 -4.53 5.97
CA VAL A 223 -4.28 -4.44 6.77
C VAL A 223 -4.55 -5.74 7.53
N GLU A 224 -4.26 -6.91 6.93
CA GLU A 224 -4.41 -8.22 7.57
C GLU A 224 -3.54 -8.41 8.83
N MET A 225 -2.46 -7.66 8.98
CA MET A 225 -1.60 -7.75 10.17
C MET A 225 -2.08 -6.88 11.32
N ILE A 226 -3.02 -5.97 11.09
CA ILE A 226 -3.48 -5.02 12.10
C ILE A 226 -4.31 -5.74 13.16
N GLN A 227 -3.99 -5.48 14.43
CA GLN A 227 -4.67 -6.05 15.59
C GLN A 227 -5.64 -5.04 16.21
N PRO A 228 -6.83 -5.46 16.68
CA PRO A 228 -7.81 -4.58 17.29
C PRO A 228 -7.38 -4.10 18.69
N ASP A 229 -8.22 -3.30 19.33
CA ASP A 229 -8.07 -2.70 20.66
C ASP A 229 -6.97 -1.63 20.75
N TYR A 230 -6.59 -1.30 21.98
CA TYR A 230 -5.51 -0.37 22.29
C TYR A 230 -4.14 -0.97 21.93
N ARG A 231 -3.38 -0.23 21.13
CA ARG A 231 -2.05 -0.63 20.63
C ARG A 231 -1.10 0.55 20.63
N HIS A 232 0.18 0.26 20.84
CA HIS A 232 1.26 1.16 20.45
C HIS A 232 1.78 0.76 19.07
N ILE A 233 1.79 1.71 18.14
CA ILE A 233 2.46 1.59 16.85
C ILE A 233 3.88 2.11 17.04
N TYR A 234 4.87 1.24 16.90
CA TYR A 234 6.28 1.60 16.99
C TYR A 234 6.75 2.20 15.67
N LEU A 235 7.09 3.49 15.71
CA LEU A 235 7.46 4.24 14.52
C LEU A 235 8.93 4.01 14.17
N ARG A 236 9.22 4.06 12.87
CA ARG A 236 10.56 4.09 12.28
C ARG A 236 10.94 5.51 11.89
N ALA A 237 12.23 5.82 11.96
CA ALA A 237 12.79 7.05 11.38
C ALA A 237 12.77 6.95 9.85
N ASN A 238 12.98 8.06 9.14
CA ASN A 238 12.91 8.08 7.67
C ASN A 238 13.83 7.06 6.99
N ASN A 239 15.02 6.85 7.54
CA ASN A 239 15.99 5.84 7.11
C ASN A 239 15.67 4.39 7.55
N ASN A 240 14.44 4.15 8.01
CA ASN A 240 13.95 2.88 8.55
C ASN A 240 14.63 2.40 9.85
N ASP A 241 15.43 3.25 10.52
CA ASP A 241 16.00 2.92 11.83
C ASP A 241 14.90 2.81 12.91
N GLU A 242 15.19 2.01 13.93
CA GLU A 242 14.32 1.88 15.11
C GLU A 242 14.30 3.19 15.91
N THR A 243 13.14 3.52 16.47
CA THR A 243 12.98 4.68 17.33
C THR A 243 12.28 4.29 18.64
N HIS A 244 12.34 5.16 19.63
CA HIS A 244 11.52 5.05 20.85
C HIS A 244 10.14 5.70 20.67
N SER A 245 9.84 6.19 19.47
CA SER A 245 8.63 6.96 19.20
C SER A 245 7.47 6.02 18.92
N THR A 246 6.32 6.31 19.52
CA THR A 246 5.10 5.52 19.31
C THR A 246 3.89 6.39 19.06
N LEU A 247 2.90 5.83 18.36
CA LEU A 247 1.52 6.31 18.42
C LEU A 247 0.72 5.36 19.30
N PHE A 248 -0.01 5.90 20.27
CA PHE A 248 -1.03 5.17 21.00
C PHE A 248 -2.36 5.30 20.26
N VAL A 249 -2.94 4.16 19.89
CA VAL A 249 -4.14 4.09 19.06
C VAL A 249 -5.15 3.12 19.65
N HIS A 250 -6.43 3.34 19.33
CA HIS A 250 -7.46 2.33 19.46
C HIS A 250 -7.91 1.88 18.07
N VAL A 251 -7.96 0.58 17.83
CA VAL A 251 -8.33 0.00 16.54
C VAL A 251 -9.58 -0.86 16.68
N ASP A 252 -10.58 -0.60 15.85
CA ASP A 252 -11.75 -1.46 15.67
C ASP A 252 -11.77 -1.99 14.22
N ILE A 253 -12.01 -3.29 14.07
CA ILE A 253 -12.05 -3.97 12.77
C ILE A 253 -13.33 -4.79 12.71
N ARG A 254 -14.18 -4.51 11.72
CA ARG A 254 -15.42 -5.25 11.49
C ARG A 254 -15.57 -5.62 10.03
N SER A 255 -16.25 -6.74 9.76
CA SER A 255 -16.65 -7.11 8.41
C SER A 255 -17.67 -6.11 7.86
N ASP A 256 -17.54 -5.74 6.60
CA ASP A 256 -18.49 -4.89 5.89
C ASP A 256 -19.51 -5.73 5.13
N ASN A 257 -20.61 -6.04 5.82
CA ASN A 257 -21.70 -6.84 5.26
C ASN A 257 -22.62 -6.02 4.32
N ASN A 258 -22.36 -4.73 4.10
CA ASN A 258 -23.19 -3.86 3.24
C ASN A 258 -22.67 -3.79 1.79
N ALA A 259 -21.62 -4.53 1.45
CA ALA A 259 -21.08 -4.59 0.09
C ALA A 259 -22.11 -5.07 -0.96
N ASP A 260 -23.10 -5.87 -0.55
CA ASP A 260 -24.13 -6.44 -1.43
C ASP A 260 -25.28 -5.49 -1.78
N HIS A 261 -25.51 -4.41 -1.01
CA HIS A 261 -26.77 -3.64 -1.12
C HIS A 261 -26.70 -2.37 -1.97
N ASP A 262 -25.53 -1.77 -2.17
CA ASP A 262 -25.45 -0.41 -2.74
C ASP A 262 -25.41 -0.38 -4.29
N PHE A 263 -25.13 -1.52 -4.95
CA PHE A 263 -25.13 -1.63 -6.42
C PHE A 263 -26.36 -2.33 -7.01
N GLY A 264 -27.09 -3.12 -6.22
CA GLY A 264 -28.34 -3.75 -6.66
C GLY A 264 -29.43 -2.75 -7.08
N ILE A 265 -29.39 -1.53 -6.56
CA ILE A 265 -30.38 -0.49 -6.89
C ILE A 265 -30.02 0.26 -8.19
N LYS A 266 -28.74 0.39 -8.55
CA LYS A 266 -28.35 1.10 -9.79
C LYS A 266 -28.60 0.29 -11.06
N ASN A 267 -28.55 -1.04 -10.99
CA ASN A 267 -28.81 -1.90 -12.15
C ASN A 267 -30.31 -2.19 -12.41
N LEU A 268 -31.21 -1.80 -11.49
CA LEU A 268 -32.66 -1.97 -11.65
C LEU A 268 -33.36 -0.75 -12.29
N ILE A 269 -32.68 0.40 -12.39
CA ILE A 269 -33.26 1.64 -12.94
C ILE A 269 -32.91 1.84 -14.43
N HIS A 270 -32.00 1.03 -15.00
CA HIS A 270 -31.66 1.09 -16.43
C HIS A 270 -32.19 -0.09 -17.27
N SER A 271 -32.96 -1.01 -16.69
CA SER A 271 -33.65 -2.08 -17.43
C SER A 271 -35.15 -1.84 -17.62
N ARG A 272 -35.64 -0.63 -17.33
CA ARG A 272 -37.01 -0.18 -17.65
C ARG A 272 -36.99 1.27 -18.07
N LEU A 273 -36.58 1.51 -19.31
CA LEU A 273 -37.12 2.50 -20.25
C LEU A 273 -36.60 2.17 -21.64
#